data_AF-A0A2H1KGA7-F1
#
_entry.id   AF-A0A2H1KGA7-F1
#
_cell.length_a   1.000
_cell.length_b   1.000
_cell.length_c   1.000
_cell.angle_alpha   90.00
_cell.angle_beta   90.00
_cell.angle_gamma   90.00
#
_symmetry.space_group_name_H-M   'P 1'
#
loop_
_entity.id
_entity.type
_entity.pdbx_description
1 polymer ?
#
loop_
_entity_poly.entity_id
_entity_poly.type
_entity_poly.pdbx_seq_one_letter_code
_entity_poly.pdbx_strand_id
1 'polypeptide(L)'
;MLPDHADLIEQFEITIAAYLSPGTVETRTYYVRRLAQWASARNSHILSLELKDILTWLSKSIGPSPWTKRSAKSSASVFYKWARRHRYTEHNLADDFPTISAPKGIPNWADPGM
;
A
#
# COMPACT_ATOMS: atom_id res chain seq x y z
N MET A 1 8.79 -22.23 3.04
CA MET A 1 9.04 -21.24 4.11
C MET A 1 8.84 -19.86 3.51
N LEU A 2 8.07 -18.97 4.15
CA LEU A 2 7.90 -17.61 3.64
C LEU A 2 9.21 -16.83 3.84
N PRO A 3 9.58 -15.94 2.90
CA PRO A 3 10.76 -15.09 3.07
C PRO A 3 10.57 -14.15 4.26
N ASP A 4 11.65 -13.69 4.87
CA ASP A 4 11.55 -12.69 5.92
C ASP A 4 10.96 -11.37 5.39
N HIS A 5 10.26 -10.63 6.26
CA HIS A 5 9.67 -9.34 5.88
C HIS A 5 10.72 -8.33 5.41
N ALA A 6 11.90 -8.27 6.05
CA ALA A 6 12.94 -7.34 5.69
C ALA A 6 13.50 -7.64 4.29
N ASP A 7 13.85 -8.90 4.04
CA ASP A 7 14.35 -9.36 2.73
C ASP A 7 13.33 -9.06 1.63
N LEU A 8 12.05 -9.37 1.89
CA LEU A 8 10.98 -9.16 0.91
C LEU A 8 10.78 -7.68 0.58
N ILE A 9 10.87 -6.80 1.58
CA ILE A 9 10.74 -5.35 1.41
C ILE A 9 11.95 -4.79 0.68
N GLU A 10 13.16 -5.26 0.98
CA GLU A 10 14.39 -4.85 0.29
C GLU A 10 14.32 -5.22 -1.19
N GLN A 11 13.93 -6.46 -1.52
CA GLN A 11 13.77 -6.89 -2.92
C GLN A 11 12.69 -6.07 -3.64
N PHE A 12 11.59 -5.75 -2.96
CA PHE A 12 10.56 -4.87 -3.50
C PHE A 12 11.11 -3.46 -3.79
N GLU A 13 11.82 -2.88 -2.82
CA GLU A 13 12.42 -1.54 -2.91
C GLU A 13 13.42 -1.46 -4.08
N ILE A 14 14.36 -2.42 -4.17
CA ILE A 14 15.32 -2.53 -5.28
C ILE A 14 14.58 -2.62 -6.62
N THR A 15 13.53 -3.45 -6.69
CA THR A 15 12.78 -3.64 -7.94
C THR A 15 12.12 -2.34 -8.40
N ILE A 16 11.41 -1.64 -7.51
CA ILE A 16 10.69 -0.41 -7.90
C ILE A 16 11.62 0.78 -8.12
N ALA A 17 12.81 0.80 -7.49
CA ALA A 17 13.82 1.83 -7.69
C ALA A 17 14.42 1.83 -9.11
N ALA A 18 14.36 0.70 -9.82
CA ALA A 18 14.82 0.61 -11.19
C ALA A 18 13.99 1.45 -12.19
N TYR A 19 12.77 1.87 -11.84
CA TYR A 19 11.87 2.56 -12.77
C TYR A 19 10.97 3.65 -12.16
N LEU A 20 11.04 3.92 -10.85
CA LEU A 20 10.28 4.99 -10.19
C LEU A 20 11.20 6.07 -9.60
N SER A 21 10.66 7.27 -9.41
CA SER A 21 11.39 8.36 -8.75
C SER A 21 11.64 8.06 -7.26
N PRO A 22 12.73 8.57 -6.66
CA PRO A 22 13.09 8.30 -5.26
C PRO A 22 11.96 8.55 -4.26
N GLY A 23 11.24 9.68 -4.38
CA GLY A 23 10.12 9.98 -3.48
C GLY A 23 8.92 9.02 -3.64
N THR A 24 8.72 8.45 -4.84
CA THR A 24 7.70 7.42 -5.05
C THR A 24 8.12 6.10 -4.43
N VAL A 25 9.40 5.72 -4.57
CA VAL A 25 9.98 4.52 -3.93
C VAL A 25 9.81 4.64 -2.42
N GLU A 26 10.27 5.75 -1.83
CA GLU A 26 10.18 6.02 -0.39
C GLU A 26 8.74 5.90 0.12
N THR A 27 7.80 6.56 -0.57
CA THR A 27 6.37 6.52 -0.18
C THR A 27 5.83 5.09 -0.21
N ARG A 28 6.12 4.33 -1.26
CA ARG A 28 5.60 2.97 -1.41
C ARG A 28 6.20 2.03 -0.38
N THR A 29 7.52 2.07 -0.24
CA THR A 29 8.26 1.27 0.73
C THR A 29 7.82 1.59 2.16
N TYR A 30 7.60 2.87 2.49
CA TYR A 30 7.07 3.30 3.80
C TYR A 30 5.76 2.59 4.16
N TYR A 31 4.77 2.60 3.26
CA TYR A 31 3.48 1.96 3.53
C TYR A 31 3.57 0.44 3.57
N VAL A 32 4.43 -0.18 2.76
CA VAL A 32 4.67 -1.64 2.80
C VAL A 32 5.33 -2.05 4.12
N ARG A 33 6.37 -1.32 4.58
CA ARG A 33 6.98 -1.52 5.90
C ARG A 33 5.96 -1.43 7.02
N ARG A 34 5.09 -0.41 6.96
CA ARG A 34 4.02 -0.22 7.95
C ARG A 34 2.98 -1.35 7.92
N LEU A 35 2.67 -1.91 6.74
CA LEU A 35 1.79 -3.07 6.62
C LEU A 35 2.45 -4.34 7.18
N ALA A 36 3.73 -4.58 6.89
CA ALA A 36 4.47 -5.72 7.42
C ALA A 36 4.56 -5.68 8.95
N GLN A 37 4.87 -4.51 9.53
CA GLN A 37 4.85 -4.29 10.98
C GLN A 37 3.47 -4.59 11.59
N TRP A 38 2.40 -4.13 10.92
CA TRP A 38 1.03 -4.39 11.37
C TRP A 38 0.67 -5.88 11.33
N ALA A 39 1.15 -6.62 10.33
CA ALA A 39 0.99 -8.07 10.21
C ALA A 39 1.77 -8.81 11.30
N SER A 40 3.05 -8.45 11.50
CA SER A 40 3.90 -9.01 12.55
C SER A 40 3.33 -8.83 13.95
N ALA A 41 2.75 -7.65 14.25
CA ALA A 41 2.08 -7.40 15.53
C ALA A 41 0.85 -8.30 15.78
N ARG A 42 0.37 -9.01 14.76
CA ARG A 42 -0.74 -9.98 14.81
C ARG A 42 -0.27 -11.41 14.58
N ASN A 43 1.04 -11.67 14.71
CA ASN A 43 1.66 -12.97 14.44
C ASN A 43 1.30 -13.51 13.03
N SER A 44 1.15 -12.59 12.06
CA SER A 44 0.78 -12.90 10.68
C SER A 44 1.87 -12.44 9.71
N HIS A 45 1.95 -13.09 8.56
CA HIS A 45 2.87 -12.70 7.50
C HIS A 45 2.19 -11.74 6.51
N ILE A 46 2.91 -10.77 5.96
CA ILE A 46 2.34 -9.80 4.99
C ILE A 46 1.73 -10.49 3.77
N LEU A 47 2.32 -11.61 3.33
CA LEU A 47 1.82 -12.42 2.21
C LEU A 47 0.63 -13.33 2.57
N SER A 48 0.32 -13.52 3.86
CA SER A 48 -0.81 -14.34 4.31
C SER A 48 -2.05 -13.52 4.66
N LEU A 49 -2.00 -12.20 4.45
CA LEU A 49 -3.14 -11.32 4.75
C LEU A 49 -4.29 -11.55 3.77
N GLU A 50 -5.51 -11.45 4.28
CA GLU A 50 -6.73 -11.47 3.50
C GLU A 50 -7.29 -10.05 3.30
N LEU A 51 -8.32 -9.93 2.46
CA LEU A 51 -8.95 -8.64 2.19
C LEU A 51 -9.42 -7.95 3.48
N LYS A 52 -10.01 -8.72 4.41
CA LYS A 52 -10.50 -8.22 5.71
C LYS A 52 -9.38 -7.56 6.53
N ASP A 53 -8.16 -8.09 6.43
CA ASP A 53 -7.00 -7.59 7.17
C ASP A 53 -6.55 -6.24 6.59
N ILE A 54 -6.54 -6.13 5.26
CA ILE A 54 -6.23 -4.87 4.58
C ILE A 54 -7.27 -3.79 4.89
N LEU A 55 -8.55 -4.14 4.88
CA LEU A 55 -9.62 -3.20 5.25
C LEU A 55 -9.49 -2.76 6.72
N THR A 56 -9.13 -3.69 7.60
CA THR A 56 -8.87 -3.39 9.02
C THR A 56 -7.66 -2.49 9.18
N TRP A 57 -6.56 -2.76 8.49
CA TRP A 57 -5.36 -1.92 8.50
C TRP A 57 -5.65 -0.50 7.98
N LEU A 58 -6.34 -0.39 6.84
CA LEU A 58 -6.69 0.90 6.25
C LEU A 58 -7.65 1.72 7.12
N SER A 59 -8.56 1.08 7.85
CA SER A 59 -9.56 1.76 8.68
C SER A 59 -9.09 2.08 10.10
N LYS A 60 -8.25 1.22 10.69
CA LYS A 60 -7.83 1.32 12.11
C LYS A 60 -6.40 1.80 12.30
N SER A 61 -5.52 1.63 11.31
CA SER A 61 -4.09 1.87 11.47
C SER A 61 -3.54 2.94 10.54
N ILE A 62 -4.22 3.22 9.43
CA ILE A 62 -3.94 4.38 8.59
C ILE A 62 -4.79 5.56 9.08
N GLY A 63 -4.17 6.75 9.14
CA GLY A 63 -4.81 7.97 9.62
C GLY A 63 -6.13 8.31 8.88
N PRO A 64 -6.93 9.24 9.42
CA PRO A 64 -8.31 9.46 8.95
C PRO A 64 -8.39 9.96 7.50
N SER A 65 -7.34 10.62 7.00
CA SER A 65 -7.29 11.22 5.66
C SER A 65 -7.54 10.21 4.52
N PRO A 66 -8.55 10.45 3.65
CA PRO A 66 -8.79 9.64 2.47
C PRO A 66 -7.60 9.57 1.52
N TRP A 67 -6.82 10.65 1.40
CA TRP A 67 -5.62 10.70 0.56
C TRP A 67 -4.53 9.77 1.09
N THR A 68 -4.31 9.75 2.40
CA THR A 68 -3.36 8.84 3.05
C THR A 68 -3.79 7.38 2.86
N LYS A 69 -5.09 7.07 3.05
CA LYS A 69 -5.64 5.73 2.79
C LYS A 69 -5.48 5.30 1.33
N ARG A 70 -5.68 6.22 0.39
CA ARG A 70 -5.47 5.96 -1.05
C ARG A 70 -4.01 5.65 -1.36
N SER A 71 -3.06 6.40 -0.80
CA SER A 71 -1.62 6.14 -0.97
C SER A 71 -1.20 4.81 -0.34
N ALA A 72 -1.70 4.50 0.86
CA ALA A 72 -1.46 3.23 1.54
C ALA A 72 -1.99 2.04 0.71
N LYS A 73 -3.25 2.12 0.27
CA LYS A 73 -3.86 1.12 -0.63
C LYS A 73 -3.02 0.95 -1.90
N SER A 74 -2.71 2.05 -2.60
CA SER A 74 -1.96 2.01 -3.86
C SER A 74 -0.59 1.36 -3.69
N SER A 75 0.08 1.61 -2.57
CA SER A 75 1.38 1.01 -2.24
C SER A 75 1.25 -0.49 -2.01
N ALA A 76 0.29 -0.92 -1.18
CA ALA A 76 0.01 -2.33 -0.95
C ALA A 76 -0.42 -3.05 -2.24
N SER A 77 -1.22 -2.43 -3.11
CA SER A 77 -1.60 -3.01 -4.40
C SER A 77 -0.40 -3.28 -5.29
N VAL A 78 0.55 -2.34 -5.37
CA VAL A 78 1.76 -2.53 -6.17
C VAL A 78 2.65 -3.62 -5.58
N PHE A 79 2.74 -3.69 -4.25
CA PHE A 79 3.45 -4.76 -3.57
C PHE A 79 2.87 -6.15 -3.87
N TYR A 80 1.57 -6.38 -3.72
CA TYR A 80 0.99 -7.71 -3.99
C TYR A 80 1.07 -8.11 -5.47
N LYS A 81 0.96 -7.13 -6.39
CA LYS A 81 1.18 -7.38 -7.83
C LYS A 81 2.63 -7.79 -8.11
N TRP A 82 3.59 -7.13 -7.49
CA TRP A 82 4.99 -7.50 -7.56
C TRP A 82 5.24 -8.89 -6.94
N ALA A 83 4.72 -9.14 -5.74
CA ALA A 83 4.90 -10.39 -5.03
C ALA A 83 4.40 -11.59 -5.85
N ARG A 84 3.23 -11.46 -6.51
CA ARG A 84 2.73 -12.48 -7.45
C ARG A 84 3.64 -12.64 -8.67
N ARG A 85 4.07 -11.54 -9.28
CA ARG A 85 4.94 -11.58 -10.47
C ARG A 85 6.26 -12.30 -10.19
N HIS A 86 6.80 -12.15 -8.99
CA HIS A 86 8.03 -12.81 -8.54
C HIS A 86 7.77 -14.17 -7.84
N ARG A 87 6.53 -14.69 -7.89
CA ARG A 87 6.13 -15.98 -7.34
C ARG A 87 6.30 -16.14 -5.83
N TYR A 88 6.29 -15.04 -5.08
CA TYR A 88 6.23 -15.07 -3.60
C TYR A 88 4.83 -15.45 -3.08
N THR A 89 3.80 -15.26 -3.89
CA THR A 89 2.42 -15.69 -3.61
C THR A 89 1.71 -16.07 -4.91
N GLU A 90 0.80 -17.03 -4.87
CA GLU A 90 -0.07 -17.36 -5.99
C GLU A 90 -1.25 -16.39 -6.10
N HIS A 91 -1.73 -15.90 -4.95
CA HIS A 91 -2.89 -15.02 -4.85
C HIS A 91 -2.45 -13.55 -4.85
N ASN A 92 -2.95 -12.78 -5.82
CA ASN A 92 -2.76 -11.33 -5.86
C ASN A 92 -3.93 -10.62 -5.20
N LEU A 93 -3.79 -10.36 -3.90
CA LEU A 93 -4.79 -9.65 -3.11
C LEU A 93 -5.10 -8.24 -3.65
N ALA A 94 -4.22 -7.65 -4.47
CA ALA A 94 -4.47 -6.34 -5.05
C ALA A 94 -5.71 -6.29 -5.96
N ASP A 95 -6.10 -7.44 -6.53
CA ASP A 95 -7.26 -7.53 -7.42
C ASP A 95 -8.58 -7.38 -6.64
N ASP A 96 -8.56 -7.67 -5.34
CA ASP A 96 -9.73 -7.59 -4.45
C ASP A 96 -9.86 -6.24 -3.71
N PHE A 97 -8.91 -5.31 -3.91
CA PHE A 97 -8.90 -4.07 -3.15
C PHE A 97 -10.01 -3.10 -3.59
N PRO A 98 -10.82 -2.56 -2.66
CA PRO A 98 -11.90 -1.63 -3.02
C PRO A 98 -11.36 -0.32 -3.59
N THR A 99 -12.09 0.31 -4.49
CA THR A 99 -11.75 1.63 -5.01
C THR A 99 -11.95 2.70 -3.92
N ILE A 100 -10.89 3.43 -3.56
CA ILE A 100 -10.97 4.57 -2.64
C ILE A 100 -10.97 5.85 -3.47
N SER A 101 -12.14 6.46 -3.61
CA SER A 101 -12.29 7.78 -4.21
C SER A 101 -11.91 8.85 -3.19
N ALA A 102 -10.83 9.59 -3.47
CA ALA A 102 -10.56 10.79 -2.72
C ALA A 102 -11.55 11.89 -3.12
N PRO A 103 -11.98 12.76 -2.19
CA PRO A 103 -12.85 13.88 -2.53
C PRO A 103 -12.22 14.71 -3.66
N LYS A 104 -12.98 15.01 -4.70
CA LYS A 104 -12.57 16.01 -5.70
C LYS A 104 -12.64 17.36 -4.99
N GLY A 105 -11.52 18.07 -4.91
CA GLY A 105 -11.56 19.49 -4.52
C GLY A 105 -12.44 20.22 -5.52
N ILE A 106 -13.53 20.82 -5.05
CA ILE A 106 -14.29 21.75 -5.87
C ILE A 106 -13.37 22.96 -6.08
N PRO A 107 -13.03 23.35 -7.32
CA PRO A 107 -12.27 24.57 -7.54
C PRO A 107 -13.02 25.73 -6.91
N ASN A 108 -12.39 26.41 -5.95
CA ASN A 108 -12.91 27.66 -5.44
C ASN A 108 -12.63 28.72 -6.52
N TRP A 109 -13.58 28.90 -7.44
CA TRP A 109 -13.59 30.11 -8.24
C TRP A 109 -13.89 31.23 -7.25
N ALA A 110 -12.87 32.01 -6.89
CA ALA A 110 -13.13 33.28 -6.23
C ALA A 110 -14.07 34.06 -7.15
N ASP A 111 -15.24 34.41 -6.63
CA ASP A 111 -16.19 35.30 -7.29
C ASP A 111 -15.47 36.60 -7.69
N PRO A 112 -15.33 36.95 -8.98
CA PRO A 112 -14.73 38.20 -9.42
C PRO A 112 -15.73 39.37 -9.25
N GLY A 113 -16.45 39.39 -8.13
CA GLY A 113 -17.41 40.40 -7.73
C GLY A 113 -16.84 41.33 -6.66
N MET A 114 -15.83 42.13 -7.01
CA MET A 114 -15.54 43.40 -6.35
C MET A 114 -14.84 44.36 -7.30
#